data_AF-A0A165GT54-F1
#
_entry.id   AF-A0A165GT54-F1
#
_cell.length_a   1.000
_cell.length_b   1.000
_cell.length_c   1.000
_cell.angle_alpha   90.00
_cell.angle_beta   90.00
_cell.angle_gamma   90.00
#
_symmetry.space_group_name_H-M   'P 1'
#
loop_
_entity.id
_entity.type
_entity.pdbx_description
1 polymer ?
#
loop_
_entity_poly.entity_id
_entity_poly.type
_entity_poly.pdbx_seq_one_letter_code
_entity_poly.pdbx_strand_id
1 'polypeptide(L)'
;MHAARRSFPRWRLGTRTLTTTTHSLRPLGPSPARHGAPTHPAARTYATREMRDPMTGEITTLPDIDPSLLRVTPNPHPGTPPPASKLVFGKTFTDHMLTVKWTNVGGWEAPEIGPYAPLSLEPSSVVLHYANALFEGLKAYRSSSGRITLFRPDMNMSRMNRTAERIALPTFSGPALIELISELVRRDERWIPQEPGHSLYVRPTLIGTQNALGVGPSTSALLFVICSPVGPYYKGGFKPIALLATTKHVRAAPGGIGSYKLAANYAPGIIPQLEAAMEGYAQNLWLWGEAHELTEVGTMNLFVVLKGEDGGACFFALSVAPARLPTISC
;
A
#
# COMPACT_ATOMS: atom_id res chain seq x y z
N MET A 1 48.92 -17.70 -26.23
CA MET A 1 47.47 -17.85 -25.94
C MET A 1 46.84 -16.48 -25.85
N HIS A 2 46.06 -16.09 -26.87
CA HIS A 2 45.37 -14.81 -26.95
C HIS A 2 44.10 -14.82 -26.09
N ALA A 3 43.96 -13.85 -25.18
CA ALA A 3 42.72 -13.61 -24.45
C ALA A 3 41.81 -12.69 -25.30
N ALA A 4 40.69 -13.25 -25.77
CA ALA A 4 39.68 -12.53 -26.52
C ALA A 4 38.93 -11.54 -25.62
N ARG A 5 38.99 -10.25 -25.95
CA ARG A 5 38.08 -9.23 -25.40
C ARG A 5 36.69 -9.47 -25.99
N ARG A 6 35.73 -9.88 -25.16
CA ARG A 6 34.31 -9.91 -25.54
C ARG A 6 33.71 -8.52 -25.35
N SER A 7 33.18 -7.96 -26.43
CA SER A 7 32.43 -6.70 -26.47
C SER A 7 31.02 -6.90 -25.87
N PHE A 8 30.59 -5.96 -25.04
CA PHE A 8 29.22 -5.88 -24.52
C PHE A 8 28.26 -5.29 -25.58
N PRO A 9 26.96 -5.68 -25.61
CA PRO A 9 26.00 -5.13 -26.56
C PRO A 9 25.68 -3.66 -26.27
N ARG A 10 25.61 -2.83 -27.32
CA ARG A 10 25.11 -1.45 -27.26
C ARG A 10 23.59 -1.46 -27.01
N TRP A 11 23.16 -0.78 -25.97
CA TRP A 11 21.75 -0.51 -25.68
C TRP A 11 21.15 0.43 -26.74
N ARG A 12 19.98 0.10 -27.29
CA ARG A 12 19.21 1.00 -28.16
C ARG A 12 18.31 1.89 -27.31
N LEU A 13 18.56 3.19 -27.34
CA LEU A 13 17.75 4.23 -26.71
C LEU A 13 16.44 4.43 -27.49
N GLY A 14 15.30 4.20 -26.84
CA GLY A 14 14.00 4.69 -27.31
C GLY A 14 13.73 6.07 -26.68
N THR A 15 13.88 7.14 -27.45
CA THR A 15 13.56 8.50 -27.00
C THR A 15 12.05 8.72 -27.05
N ARG A 16 11.40 8.94 -25.90
CA ARG A 16 10.11 9.62 -25.82
C ARG A 16 10.30 10.94 -25.07
N THR A 17 10.10 12.04 -25.78
CA THR A 17 10.07 13.40 -25.26
C THR A 17 8.90 13.57 -24.28
N LEU A 18 9.20 13.99 -23.06
CA LEU A 18 8.20 14.43 -22.08
C LEU A 18 7.97 15.93 -22.28
N THR A 19 6.84 16.31 -22.84
CA THR A 19 6.34 17.69 -22.84
C THR A 19 5.59 17.96 -21.54
N THR A 20 6.02 18.97 -20.80
CA THR A 20 5.33 19.55 -19.64
C THR A 20 4.09 20.31 -20.12
N THR A 21 2.89 19.90 -19.70
CA THR A 21 1.65 20.65 -19.98
C THR A 21 1.05 21.16 -18.66
N THR A 22 1.08 22.47 -18.48
CA THR A 22 0.31 23.21 -17.48
C THR A 22 -1.12 23.39 -18.01
N HIS A 23 -2.13 22.94 -17.26
CA HIS A 23 -3.53 23.07 -17.68
C HIS A 23 -4.16 24.36 -17.15
N SER A 24 -4.56 25.22 -18.08
CA SER A 24 -5.55 26.30 -17.92
C SER A 24 -6.81 25.93 -18.70
N LEU A 25 -7.98 26.12 -18.08
CA LEU A 25 -9.29 25.69 -18.55
C LEU A 25 -9.78 26.51 -19.76
N ARG A 26 -10.06 25.85 -20.90
CA ARG A 26 -11.02 26.29 -21.95
C ARG A 26 -11.58 25.07 -22.73
N PRO A 27 -12.77 25.19 -23.35
CA PRO A 27 -13.56 24.05 -23.83
C PRO A 27 -13.08 23.52 -25.19
N LEU A 28 -13.14 22.21 -25.40
CA LEU A 28 -12.78 21.52 -26.64
C LEU A 28 -14.04 21.16 -27.45
N GLY A 29 -14.07 21.55 -28.73
CA GLY A 29 -15.03 21.07 -29.74
C GLY A 29 -14.70 19.66 -30.26
N PRO A 30 -15.58 19.03 -31.06
CA PRO A 30 -15.52 17.59 -31.32
C PRO A 30 -14.54 17.23 -32.43
N SER A 31 -13.86 16.09 -32.29
CA SER A 31 -13.02 15.45 -33.32
C SER A 31 -13.27 13.92 -33.34
N PRO A 32 -13.12 13.23 -34.49
CA PRO A 32 -13.90 12.04 -34.82
C PRO A 32 -13.28 10.71 -34.35
N ALA A 33 -14.15 9.70 -34.35
CA ALA A 33 -13.95 8.34 -33.85
C ALA A 33 -12.74 7.60 -34.46
N ARG A 34 -12.01 6.86 -33.61
CA ARG A 34 -11.07 5.81 -34.00
C ARG A 34 -11.44 4.49 -33.31
N HIS A 35 -11.24 3.42 -34.08
CA HIS A 35 -11.73 2.06 -33.86
C HIS A 35 -11.24 1.36 -32.58
N GLY A 36 -12.05 0.37 -32.17
CA GLY A 36 -12.05 -0.29 -30.88
C GLY A 36 -10.76 -1.01 -30.49
N ALA A 37 -10.38 -0.82 -29.23
CA ALA A 37 -9.52 -1.72 -28.49
C ALA A 37 -10.40 -2.80 -27.80
N PRO A 38 -9.91 -4.04 -27.63
CA PRO A 38 -10.69 -5.10 -26.98
C PRO A 38 -10.96 -4.75 -25.52
N THR A 39 -12.22 -4.82 -25.13
CA THR A 39 -12.69 -4.61 -23.76
C THR A 39 -12.27 -5.79 -22.89
N HIS A 40 -11.44 -5.53 -21.88
CA HIS A 40 -11.27 -6.47 -20.77
C HIS A 40 -12.64 -6.66 -20.08
N PRO A 41 -13.03 -7.90 -19.70
CA PRO A 41 -14.27 -8.11 -18.96
C PRO A 41 -14.22 -7.30 -17.65
N ALA A 42 -15.29 -6.57 -17.38
CA ALA A 42 -15.43 -5.72 -16.20
C ALA A 42 -15.06 -6.49 -14.94
N ALA A 43 -14.13 -5.93 -14.16
CA ALA A 43 -13.75 -6.44 -12.85
C ALA A 43 -15.03 -6.53 -11.99
N ARG A 44 -15.36 -7.75 -11.53
CA ARG A 44 -16.44 -7.94 -10.56
C ARG A 44 -15.97 -7.35 -9.23
N THR A 45 -16.44 -6.16 -8.89
CA THR A 45 -16.28 -5.54 -7.58
C THR A 45 -17.07 -6.36 -6.54
N TYR A 46 -16.37 -7.00 -5.61
CA TYR A 46 -16.99 -7.91 -4.63
C TYR A 46 -17.84 -7.20 -3.56
N ALA A 47 -17.64 -5.90 -3.33
CA ALA A 47 -18.50 -5.14 -2.39
C ALA A 47 -19.82 -4.66 -3.01
N THR A 48 -19.89 -4.57 -4.35
CA THR A 48 -21.11 -4.16 -5.05
C THR A 48 -21.72 -5.38 -5.71
N ARG A 49 -22.29 -6.29 -4.91
CA ARG A 49 -23.22 -7.27 -5.47
C ARG A 49 -24.49 -6.51 -5.84
N GLU A 50 -24.48 -5.88 -7.00
CA GLU A 50 -25.67 -5.32 -7.64
C GLU A 50 -26.65 -6.48 -7.85
N MET A 51 -27.68 -6.54 -7.02
CA MET A 51 -28.82 -7.42 -7.23
C MET A 51 -29.87 -6.63 -7.98
N ARG A 52 -30.12 -7.03 -9.22
CA ARG A 52 -31.20 -6.48 -10.01
C ARG A 52 -32.49 -7.21 -9.66
N ASP A 53 -33.45 -6.50 -9.09
CA ASP A 53 -34.78 -7.03 -8.83
C ASP A 53 -35.41 -7.45 -10.18
N PRO A 54 -35.86 -8.72 -10.32
CA PRO A 54 -36.38 -9.23 -11.59
C PRO A 54 -37.77 -8.66 -11.96
N MET A 55 -38.51 -8.08 -11.01
CA MET A 55 -39.86 -7.54 -11.19
C MET A 55 -39.86 -6.01 -11.36
N THR A 56 -39.03 -5.29 -10.61
CA THR A 56 -38.96 -3.82 -10.65
C THR A 56 -37.78 -3.30 -11.47
N GLY A 57 -36.75 -4.12 -11.69
CA GLY A 57 -35.51 -3.70 -12.33
C GLY A 57 -34.61 -2.84 -11.45
N GLU A 58 -34.98 -2.60 -10.19
CA GLU A 58 -34.18 -1.85 -9.23
C GLU A 58 -32.89 -2.57 -8.91
N ILE A 59 -31.80 -1.82 -8.80
CA ILE A 59 -30.49 -2.34 -8.42
C ILE A 59 -30.34 -2.12 -6.92
N THR A 60 -30.38 -3.19 -6.13
CA THR A 60 -29.96 -3.16 -4.73
C THR A 60 -28.47 -3.41 -4.64
N THR A 61 -27.75 -2.49 -4.00
CA THR A 61 -26.35 -2.67 -3.62
C THR A 61 -26.26 -2.89 -2.12
N LEU A 62 -25.26 -3.66 -1.70
CA LEU A 62 -24.95 -3.75 -0.27
C LEU A 62 -24.42 -2.40 0.23
N PRO A 63 -24.67 -2.03 1.50
CA PRO A 63 -24.12 -0.82 2.09
C PRO A 63 -22.60 -0.71 1.95
N ASP A 64 -22.12 0.47 1.56
CA ASP A 64 -20.70 0.86 1.64
C ASP A 64 -20.38 1.44 3.02
N ILE A 65 -19.11 1.73 3.30
CA ILE A 65 -18.68 2.44 4.49
C ILE A 65 -19.36 3.82 4.54
N ASP A 66 -20.10 4.07 5.61
CA ASP A 66 -20.79 5.33 5.87
C ASP A 66 -20.18 6.02 7.12
N PRO A 67 -19.40 7.10 6.95
CA PRO A 67 -18.83 7.85 8.07
C PRO A 67 -19.87 8.47 9.01
N SER A 68 -21.10 8.71 8.55
CA SER A 68 -22.16 9.28 9.39
C SER A 68 -22.66 8.32 10.48
N LEU A 69 -22.40 7.02 10.31
CA LEU A 69 -22.72 5.97 11.27
C LEU A 69 -21.60 5.72 12.28
N LEU A 70 -20.52 6.51 12.24
CA LEU A 70 -19.36 6.35 13.11
C LEU A 70 -19.74 6.38 14.59
N ARG A 71 -19.41 5.30 15.29
CA ARG A 71 -19.49 5.20 16.74
C ARG A 71 -18.11 5.42 17.33
N VAL A 72 -18.04 6.21 18.40
CA VAL A 72 -16.76 6.47 19.06
C VAL A 72 -16.82 6.16 20.55
N THR A 73 -15.86 5.36 21.00
CA THR A 73 -15.64 5.00 22.39
C THR A 73 -14.27 5.54 22.82
N PRO A 74 -14.21 6.55 23.71
CA PRO A 74 -12.95 7.07 24.21
C PRO A 74 -12.15 6.02 24.99
N ASN A 75 -10.81 6.08 24.92
CA ASN A 75 -9.95 5.33 25.82
C ASN A 75 -9.98 5.94 27.24
N PRO A 76 -10.47 5.20 28.28
CA PRO A 76 -10.49 5.69 29.66
C PRO A 76 -9.08 5.83 30.28
N HIS A 77 -8.08 5.17 29.70
CA HIS A 77 -6.69 5.17 30.15
C HIS A 77 -5.74 5.56 29.02
N PRO A 78 -5.76 6.84 28.60
CA PRO A 78 -4.89 7.34 27.54
C PRO A 78 -3.41 7.18 27.90
N GLY A 79 -2.62 6.64 26.97
CA GLY A 79 -1.18 6.50 27.10
C GLY A 79 -0.44 7.84 26.99
N THR A 80 0.82 7.85 27.43
CA THR A 80 1.73 8.98 27.24
C THR A 80 2.62 8.73 26.02
N PRO A 81 2.62 9.60 25.00
CA PRO A 81 3.53 9.48 23.87
C PRO A 81 4.99 9.46 24.34
N PRO A 82 5.82 8.52 23.88
CA PRO A 82 7.22 8.50 24.26
C PRO A 82 7.97 9.68 23.62
N PRO A 83 9.12 10.10 24.20
CA PRO A 83 9.98 11.09 23.56
C PRO A 83 10.39 10.66 22.15
N ALA A 84 10.44 11.60 21.21
CA ALA A 84 10.71 11.30 19.81
C ALA A 84 12.03 10.56 19.55
N SER A 85 13.07 10.85 20.34
CA SER A 85 14.38 10.19 20.28
C SER A 85 14.33 8.67 20.54
N LYS A 86 13.28 8.20 21.23
CA LYS A 86 13.04 6.79 21.56
C LYS A 86 12.10 6.09 20.58
N LEU A 87 11.57 6.78 19.57
CA LEU A 87 10.66 6.16 18.61
C LEU A 87 11.38 5.09 17.78
N VAL A 88 10.75 3.92 17.72
CA VAL A 88 11.13 2.79 16.87
C VAL A 88 9.94 2.45 16.00
N PHE A 89 10.18 2.33 14.69
CA PHE A 89 9.12 2.09 13.71
C PHE A 89 8.25 0.89 14.09
N GLY A 90 6.94 1.12 14.24
CA GLY A 90 5.94 0.08 14.49
C GLY A 90 6.02 -0.61 15.86
N LYS A 91 6.62 0.04 16.88
CA LYS A 91 6.71 -0.51 18.25
C LYS A 91 5.84 0.20 19.28
N THR A 92 5.40 1.42 18.98
CA THR A 92 4.48 2.19 19.82
C THR A 92 3.22 2.46 19.02
N PHE A 93 2.05 2.31 19.63
CA PHE A 93 0.75 2.54 19.00
C PHE A 93 -0.02 3.61 19.75
N THR A 94 -0.93 4.28 19.06
CA THR A 94 -1.79 5.32 19.64
C THR A 94 -2.92 4.72 20.47
N ASP A 95 -3.71 5.57 21.13
CA ASP A 95 -4.73 5.12 22.08
C ASP A 95 -5.92 4.44 21.42
N HIS A 96 -6.21 4.79 20.16
CA HIS A 96 -7.39 4.33 19.46
C HIS A 96 -7.05 3.56 18.19
N MET A 97 -8.01 2.78 17.73
CA MET A 97 -8.02 2.17 16.41
C MET A 97 -9.40 2.29 15.79
N LEU A 98 -9.45 2.32 14.45
CA LEU A 98 -10.68 2.20 13.68
C LEU A 98 -10.93 0.74 13.36
N THR A 99 -12.18 0.28 13.43
CA THR A 99 -12.63 -1.02 12.93
C THR A 99 -13.93 -0.90 12.15
N VAL A 100 -14.06 -1.64 11.05
CA VAL A 100 -15.28 -1.76 10.25
C VAL A 100 -15.45 -3.20 9.81
N LYS A 101 -16.55 -3.83 10.23
CA LYS A 101 -16.86 -5.21 9.85
C LYS A 101 -17.58 -5.23 8.50
N TRP A 102 -17.46 -6.35 7.80
CA TRP A 102 -18.18 -6.59 6.57
C TRP A 102 -18.68 -8.03 6.51
N THR A 103 -19.87 -8.22 5.94
CA THR A 103 -20.40 -9.54 5.56
C THR A 103 -20.93 -9.52 4.14
N ASN A 104 -20.88 -10.66 3.47
CA ASN A 104 -21.38 -10.82 2.11
C ASN A 104 -22.91 -10.66 1.96
N VAL A 105 -23.64 -10.67 3.08
CA VAL A 105 -25.09 -10.48 3.14
C VAL A 105 -25.49 -9.08 3.59
N GLY A 106 -24.72 -8.47 4.49
CA GLY A 106 -25.05 -7.18 5.12
C GLY A 106 -24.25 -5.99 4.60
N GLY A 107 -23.20 -6.21 3.81
CA GLY A 107 -22.29 -5.15 3.41
C GLY A 107 -21.39 -4.68 4.55
N TRP A 108 -20.94 -3.43 4.47
CA TRP A 108 -20.17 -2.78 5.53
C TRP A 108 -21.06 -2.37 6.70
N GLU A 109 -20.64 -2.70 7.91
CA GLU A 109 -21.30 -2.30 9.15
C GLU A 109 -20.87 -0.89 9.59
N ALA A 110 -21.52 -0.36 10.63
CA ALA A 110 -21.16 0.94 11.20
C ALA A 110 -19.67 0.96 11.64
N PRO A 111 -18.90 1.98 11.25
CA PRO A 111 -17.52 2.11 11.66
C PRO A 111 -17.41 2.44 13.16
N GLU A 112 -16.37 1.92 13.80
CA GLU A 112 -16.13 2.12 15.23
C GLU A 112 -14.70 2.64 15.45
N ILE A 113 -14.55 3.78 16.14
CA ILE A 113 -13.27 4.19 16.72
C ILE A 113 -13.33 3.87 18.21
N GLY A 114 -12.46 2.97 18.66
CA GLY A 114 -12.39 2.53 20.05
C GLY A 114 -10.96 2.44 20.55
N PRO A 115 -10.74 2.07 21.82
CA PRO A 115 -9.39 1.86 22.36
C PRO A 115 -8.61 0.83 21.53
N TYR A 116 -7.30 1.05 21.35
CA TYR A 116 -6.41 0.07 20.75
C TYR A 116 -6.45 -1.23 21.56
N ALA A 117 -6.80 -2.34 20.91
CA ALA A 117 -6.99 -3.63 21.57
C ALA A 117 -6.61 -4.81 20.68
N PRO A 118 -6.33 -5.99 21.26
CA PRO A 118 -6.19 -7.23 20.49
C PRO A 118 -7.46 -7.56 19.68
N LEU A 119 -7.26 -8.16 18.50
CA LEU A 119 -8.36 -8.68 17.70
C LEU A 119 -8.76 -10.07 18.19
N SER A 120 -10.04 -10.27 18.49
CA SER A 120 -10.61 -11.59 18.79
C SER A 120 -11.03 -12.27 17.49
N LEU A 121 -10.25 -13.26 17.04
CA LEU A 121 -10.49 -14.02 15.82
C LEU A 121 -10.66 -15.50 16.14
N GLU A 122 -11.57 -16.16 15.42
CA GLU A 122 -11.70 -17.61 15.49
C GLU A 122 -10.44 -18.28 14.93
N PRO A 123 -9.96 -19.40 15.50
CA PRO A 123 -8.80 -20.12 14.97
C PRO A 123 -8.97 -20.59 13.52
N SER A 124 -10.21 -20.77 13.07
CA SER A 124 -10.56 -21.16 11.70
C SER A 124 -10.64 -19.97 10.72
N SER A 125 -10.35 -18.74 11.16
CA SER A 125 -10.38 -17.55 10.31
C SER A 125 -9.41 -17.69 9.13
N VAL A 126 -9.90 -17.53 7.90
CA VAL A 126 -9.11 -17.72 6.66
C VAL A 126 -7.81 -16.91 6.61
N VAL A 127 -7.74 -15.74 7.26
CA VAL A 127 -6.50 -14.95 7.36
C VAL A 127 -5.34 -15.73 8.01
N LEU A 128 -5.64 -16.59 8.99
CA LEU A 128 -4.64 -17.35 9.75
C LEU A 128 -4.06 -18.52 8.94
N HIS A 129 -4.78 -18.98 7.90
CA HIS A 129 -4.42 -20.17 7.12
C HIS A 129 -3.89 -19.81 5.72
N TYR A 130 -4.48 -18.81 5.08
CA TYR A 130 -4.25 -18.53 3.65
C TYR A 130 -3.73 -17.13 3.37
N ALA A 131 -3.31 -16.39 4.42
CA ALA A 131 -2.82 -15.02 4.31
C ALA A 131 -3.78 -14.11 3.51
N ASN A 132 -5.10 -14.31 3.67
CA ASN A 132 -6.15 -13.51 3.03
C ASN A 132 -6.21 -12.13 3.71
N ALA A 133 -5.18 -11.33 3.44
CA ALA A 133 -4.92 -10.06 4.09
C ALA A 133 -4.12 -9.12 3.19
N LEU A 134 -4.44 -7.84 3.33
CA LEU A 134 -3.73 -6.73 2.70
C LEU A 134 -3.57 -5.59 3.69
N PHE A 135 -2.64 -4.68 3.39
CA PHE A 135 -2.45 -3.50 4.20
C PHE A 135 -2.00 -2.31 3.36
N GLU A 136 -2.15 -1.13 3.92
CA GLU A 136 -1.64 0.13 3.40
C GLU A 136 -0.64 0.79 4.34
N GLY A 137 0.04 1.80 3.82
CA GLY A 137 1.00 2.58 4.60
C GLY A 137 1.06 4.00 4.13
N LEU A 138 0.53 4.90 4.95
CA LEU A 138 0.55 6.35 4.73
C LEU A 138 0.96 7.07 6.01
N LYS A 139 1.14 8.38 5.93
CA LYS A 139 1.63 9.19 7.05
C LYS A 139 0.79 10.46 7.21
N ALA A 140 0.55 10.80 8.47
CA ALA A 140 0.10 12.11 8.90
C ALA A 140 1.30 12.94 9.39
N TYR A 141 1.33 14.20 8.99
CA TYR A 141 2.39 15.15 9.34
C TYR A 141 1.79 16.34 10.05
N ARG A 142 2.51 16.85 11.06
CA ARG A 142 2.20 18.13 11.68
C ARG A 142 3.11 19.20 11.11
N SER A 143 2.53 20.25 10.53
CA SER A 143 3.29 21.41 10.08
C SER A 143 3.78 22.25 11.27
N SER A 144 4.72 23.16 11.01
CA SER A 144 5.15 24.17 11.98
C SER A 144 4.01 25.07 12.47
N SER A 145 2.95 25.23 11.67
CA SER A 145 1.73 25.95 12.04
C SER A 145 0.74 25.11 12.85
N GLY A 146 1.09 23.87 13.23
CA GLY A 146 0.22 22.92 13.92
C GLY A 146 -0.78 22.18 13.04
N ARG A 147 -0.90 22.52 11.75
CA ARG A 147 -1.84 21.89 10.82
C ARG A 147 -1.44 20.44 10.54
N ILE A 148 -2.39 19.53 10.66
CA ILE A 148 -2.19 18.10 10.35
C ILE A 148 -2.59 17.82 8.92
N THR A 149 -1.75 17.11 8.16
CA THR A 149 -2.02 16.73 6.77
C THR A 149 -1.71 15.26 6.52
N LEU A 150 -2.51 14.64 5.65
CA LEU A 150 -2.23 13.32 5.06
C LEU A 150 -1.63 13.52 3.68
N PHE A 151 -0.59 12.74 3.35
CA PHE A 151 0.03 12.82 2.02
C PHE A 151 -0.61 11.81 1.05
N ARG A 152 -1.28 12.34 0.01
CA ARG A 152 -1.91 11.58 -1.09
C ARG A 152 -2.71 10.34 -0.62
N PRO A 153 -3.62 10.50 0.36
CA PRO A 153 -4.36 9.36 0.92
C PRO A 153 -5.25 8.68 -0.12
N ASP A 154 -5.77 9.44 -1.09
CA ASP A 154 -6.56 8.97 -2.24
C ASP A 154 -5.86 7.86 -3.04
N MET A 155 -4.57 8.01 -3.31
CA MET A 155 -3.80 6.99 -4.02
C MET A 155 -3.64 5.71 -3.20
N ASN A 156 -3.53 5.82 -1.88
CA ASN A 156 -3.43 4.66 -1.00
C ASN A 156 -4.76 3.90 -1.00
N MET A 157 -5.90 4.59 -0.96
CA MET A 157 -7.22 3.96 -1.06
C MET A 157 -7.41 3.25 -2.41
N SER A 158 -6.98 3.88 -3.51
CA SER A 158 -7.02 3.26 -4.84
C SER A 158 -6.20 1.97 -4.90
N ARG A 159 -4.97 1.98 -4.35
CA ARG A 159 -4.12 0.78 -4.29
C ARG A 159 -4.72 -0.30 -3.36
N MET A 160 -5.35 0.11 -2.26
CA MET A 160 -6.02 -0.79 -1.32
C MET A 160 -7.18 -1.53 -1.97
N ASN A 161 -8.08 -0.81 -2.67
CA ASN A 161 -9.20 -1.43 -3.40
C ASN A 161 -8.72 -2.38 -4.50
N ARG A 162 -7.73 -1.97 -5.32
CA ARG A 162 -7.12 -2.86 -6.33
C ARG A 162 -6.52 -4.13 -5.71
N THR A 163 -5.97 -4.02 -4.51
CA THR A 163 -5.42 -5.15 -3.76
C THR A 163 -6.53 -6.04 -3.18
N ALA A 164 -7.64 -5.46 -2.71
CA ALA A 164 -8.79 -6.18 -2.19
C ALA A 164 -9.44 -7.04 -3.28
N GLU A 165 -9.68 -6.46 -4.46
CA GLU A 165 -10.21 -7.15 -5.63
C GLU A 165 -9.38 -8.38 -6.01
N ARG A 166 -8.04 -8.26 -5.95
CA ARG A 166 -7.12 -9.35 -6.33
C ARG A 166 -7.29 -10.62 -5.49
N ILE A 167 -7.72 -10.48 -4.23
CA ILE A 167 -7.92 -11.61 -3.30
C ILE A 167 -9.38 -11.77 -2.87
N ALA A 168 -10.31 -11.25 -3.66
CA ALA A 168 -11.75 -11.35 -3.45
C ALA A 168 -12.23 -10.86 -2.06
N LEU A 169 -11.57 -9.83 -1.53
CA LEU A 169 -12.05 -9.07 -0.35
C LEU A 169 -12.93 -7.90 -0.80
N PRO A 170 -13.83 -7.40 0.07
CA PRO A 170 -14.71 -6.28 -0.27
C PRO A 170 -13.91 -5.00 -0.56
N THR A 171 -14.30 -4.29 -1.60
CA THR A 171 -13.91 -2.90 -1.86
C THR A 171 -14.75 -1.93 -1.03
N PHE A 172 -14.37 -0.65 -1.01
CA PHE A 172 -15.07 0.38 -0.23
C PHE A 172 -14.90 1.76 -0.86
N SER A 173 -15.70 2.72 -0.42
CA SER A 173 -15.54 4.14 -0.75
C SER A 173 -14.24 4.70 -0.17
N GLY A 174 -13.28 5.01 -1.06
CA GLY A 174 -12.01 5.63 -0.68
C GLY A 174 -12.18 6.94 0.09
N PRO A 175 -13.00 7.90 -0.37
CA PRO A 175 -13.30 9.13 0.37
C PRO A 175 -13.86 8.89 1.78
N ALA A 176 -14.78 7.93 1.94
CA ALA A 176 -15.35 7.59 3.24
C ALA A 176 -14.28 7.07 4.22
N LEU A 177 -13.41 6.17 3.77
CA LEU A 177 -12.33 5.67 4.64
C LEU A 177 -11.30 6.78 4.97
N ILE A 178 -11.05 7.73 4.05
CA ILE A 178 -10.17 8.88 4.33
C ILE A 178 -10.76 9.77 5.42
N GLU A 179 -12.08 9.98 5.41
CA GLU A 179 -12.77 10.74 6.44
C GLU A 179 -12.63 10.07 7.81
N LEU A 180 -12.87 8.76 7.89
CA LEU A 180 -12.70 7.98 9.12
C LEU A 180 -11.25 7.96 9.63
N ILE A 181 -10.27 7.81 8.73
CA ILE A 181 -8.84 7.91 9.07
C ILE A 181 -8.53 9.31 9.61
N SER A 182 -9.10 10.36 9.02
CA SER A 182 -8.89 11.73 9.46
C SER A 182 -9.46 11.97 10.86
N GLU A 183 -10.62 11.38 11.18
CA GLU A 183 -11.19 11.43 12.53
C GLU A 183 -10.35 10.66 13.56
N LEU A 184 -9.85 9.47 13.21
CA LEU A 184 -8.92 8.72 14.07
C LEU A 184 -7.65 9.53 14.35
N VAL A 185 -7.03 10.10 13.31
CA VAL A 185 -5.81 10.91 13.44
C VAL A 185 -6.05 12.17 14.25
N ARG A 186 -7.22 12.81 14.12
CA ARG A 186 -7.62 13.99 14.91
C ARG A 186 -7.71 13.65 16.38
N ARG A 187 -8.29 12.50 16.74
CA ARG A 187 -8.42 12.05 18.14
C ARG A 187 -7.07 11.73 18.77
N ASP A 188 -6.20 11.10 17.99
CA ASP A 188 -4.85 10.74 18.42
C ASP A 188 -3.82 11.80 18.07
N GLU A 189 -4.22 13.05 17.85
CA GLU A 189 -3.31 14.06 17.30
C GLU A 189 -2.09 14.34 18.18
N ARG A 190 -2.21 14.16 19.50
CA ARG A 190 -1.11 14.34 20.46
C ARG A 190 0.01 13.32 20.28
N TRP A 191 -0.26 12.23 19.57
CA TRP A 191 0.73 11.22 19.19
C TRP A 191 1.53 11.62 17.95
N ILE A 192 1.15 12.67 17.22
CA ILE A 192 1.88 13.13 16.04
C ILE A 192 3.09 13.96 16.50
N PRO A 193 4.34 13.47 16.32
CA PRO A 193 5.51 14.21 16.78
C PRO A 193 5.67 15.53 16.01
N GLN A 194 6.31 16.50 16.64
CA GLN A 194 6.52 17.83 16.05
C GLN A 194 7.90 17.98 15.40
N GLU A 195 8.86 17.10 15.72
CA GLU A 195 10.22 17.26 15.23
C GLU A 195 10.31 17.01 13.71
N PRO A 196 11.16 17.76 12.99
CA PRO A 196 11.43 17.50 11.58
C PRO A 196 11.81 16.03 11.32
N GLY A 197 11.32 15.48 10.20
CA GLY A 197 11.56 14.08 9.82
C GLY A 197 10.74 13.05 10.59
N HIS A 198 9.86 13.48 11.51
CA HIS A 198 8.94 12.61 12.23
C HIS A 198 7.52 12.69 11.64
N SER A 199 6.72 11.67 11.93
CA SER A 199 5.34 11.56 11.43
C SER A 199 4.54 10.57 12.27
N LEU A 200 3.23 10.57 12.08
CA LEU A 200 2.38 9.47 12.54
C LEU A 200 2.14 8.53 11.36
N TYR A 201 2.62 7.31 11.46
CA TYR A 201 2.38 6.28 10.46
C TYR A 201 0.99 5.68 10.66
N VAL A 202 0.20 5.64 9.59
CA VAL A 202 -1.16 5.12 9.58
C VAL A 202 -1.13 3.78 8.82
N ARG A 203 -1.71 2.74 9.43
CA ARG A 203 -1.71 1.36 8.90
C ARG A 203 -3.14 0.85 8.73
N PRO A 204 -3.81 1.18 7.62
CA PRO A 204 -5.03 0.48 7.22
C PRO A 204 -4.71 -0.97 6.88
N THR A 205 -5.57 -1.88 7.30
CA THR A 205 -5.43 -3.33 7.10
C THR A 205 -6.80 -3.91 6.84
N LEU A 206 -6.91 -4.83 5.88
CA LEU A 206 -8.14 -5.54 5.57
C LEU A 206 -7.85 -7.04 5.53
N ILE A 207 -8.60 -7.80 6.32
CA ILE A 207 -8.41 -9.25 6.51
C ILE A 207 -9.73 -10.00 6.27
N GLY A 208 -9.64 -11.21 5.71
CA GLY A 208 -10.76 -12.16 5.67
C GLY A 208 -10.96 -12.83 7.03
N THR A 209 -12.19 -12.81 7.53
CA THR A 209 -12.56 -13.35 8.85
C THR A 209 -13.55 -14.50 8.77
N GLN A 210 -13.74 -15.09 7.58
CA GLN A 210 -14.60 -16.25 7.44
C GLN A 210 -14.05 -17.43 8.24
N ASN A 211 -14.92 -18.07 9.01
CA ASN A 211 -14.61 -19.28 9.76
C ASN A 211 -14.69 -20.49 8.83
N ALA A 212 -13.62 -20.76 8.08
CA ALA A 212 -13.57 -21.87 7.14
C ALA A 212 -12.13 -22.28 6.80
N LEU A 213 -11.95 -23.58 6.59
CA LEU A 213 -10.74 -24.15 5.99
C LEU A 213 -10.90 -24.40 4.48
N GLY A 214 -12.10 -24.18 3.93
CA GLY A 214 -12.31 -24.23 2.49
C GLY A 214 -11.70 -22.98 1.84
N VAL A 215 -10.88 -23.18 0.79
CA VAL A 215 -10.31 -22.06 0.05
C VAL A 215 -11.37 -21.48 -0.90
N GLY A 216 -11.77 -20.25 -0.67
CA GLY A 216 -12.75 -19.52 -1.49
C GLY A 216 -12.85 -18.05 -1.10
N PRO A 217 -13.70 -17.25 -1.79
CA PRO A 217 -13.97 -15.87 -1.42
C PRO A 217 -14.50 -15.77 0.02
N SER A 218 -13.89 -14.91 0.83
CA SER A 218 -14.27 -14.75 2.23
C SER A 218 -15.69 -14.18 2.34
N THR A 219 -16.56 -14.80 3.14
CA THR A 219 -17.93 -14.30 3.39
C THR A 219 -18.01 -13.23 4.48
N SER A 220 -16.94 -13.04 5.25
CA SER A 220 -16.80 -11.94 6.21
C SER A 220 -15.40 -11.35 6.17
N ALA A 221 -15.27 -10.09 6.52
CA ALA A 221 -14.00 -9.38 6.56
C ALA A 221 -13.97 -8.34 7.68
N LEU A 222 -12.77 -7.93 8.06
CA LEU A 222 -12.52 -6.85 9.00
C LEU A 222 -11.52 -5.86 8.39
N LEU A 223 -11.96 -4.61 8.24
CA LEU A 223 -11.07 -3.49 8.00
C LEU A 223 -10.72 -2.86 9.34
N PHE A 224 -9.45 -2.57 9.57
CA PHE A 224 -9.01 -1.81 10.74
C PHE A 224 -7.86 -0.86 10.42
N VAL A 225 -7.74 0.21 11.20
CA VAL A 225 -6.65 1.19 11.08
C VAL A 225 -6.02 1.41 12.44
N ILE A 226 -4.70 1.23 12.50
CA ILE A 226 -3.88 1.54 13.69
C ILE A 226 -2.85 2.61 13.32
N CYS A 227 -2.47 3.41 14.31
CA CYS A 227 -1.49 4.48 14.13
C CYS A 227 -0.26 4.24 15.02
N SER A 228 0.90 4.67 14.54
CA SER A 228 2.18 4.51 15.25
C SER A 228 3.06 5.75 15.01
N PRO A 229 3.52 6.46 16.06
CA PRO A 229 4.49 7.54 15.88
C PRO A 229 5.83 6.99 15.39
N VAL A 230 6.42 7.64 14.39
CA VAL A 230 7.68 7.20 13.78
C VAL A 230 8.63 8.36 13.59
N GLY A 231 9.91 8.11 13.89
CA GLY A 231 11.01 9.01 13.57
C GLY A 231 11.64 8.73 12.20
N PRO A 232 12.71 9.47 11.86
CA PRO A 232 13.45 9.24 10.64
C PRO A 232 14.06 7.83 10.63
N TYR A 233 14.09 7.20 9.46
CA TYR A 233 14.70 5.87 9.28
C TYR A 233 16.19 5.86 9.66
N TYR A 234 16.88 6.99 9.51
CA TYR A 234 18.29 7.15 9.85
C TYR A 234 18.48 8.31 10.83
N LYS A 235 18.77 8.01 12.10
CA LYS A 235 18.90 9.00 13.20
C LYS A 235 20.02 10.04 12.99
N GLY A 236 20.94 9.81 12.05
CA GLY A 236 22.08 10.69 11.75
C GLY A 236 22.02 11.37 10.37
N GLY A 237 20.86 11.41 9.72
CA GLY A 237 20.71 11.92 8.35
C GLY A 237 20.87 10.84 7.27
N PHE A 238 21.04 11.24 6.01
CA PHE A 238 21.15 10.29 4.89
C PHE A 238 22.40 9.42 5.04
N LYS A 239 22.21 8.17 5.43
CA LYS A 239 23.28 7.17 5.49
C LYS A 239 23.10 6.19 4.33
N PRO A 240 24.06 6.09 3.39
CA PRO A 240 23.98 5.09 2.34
C PRO A 240 23.99 3.69 2.97
N ILE A 241 23.30 2.76 2.32
CA ILE A 241 23.20 1.37 2.76
C ILE A 241 23.81 0.44 1.72
N ALA A 242 24.47 -0.62 2.20
CA ALA A 242 24.94 -1.71 1.35
C ALA A 242 23.77 -2.66 1.04
N LEU A 243 23.68 -3.10 -0.22
CA LEU A 243 22.63 -3.98 -0.71
C LEU A 243 23.19 -5.33 -1.15
N LEU A 244 22.54 -6.42 -0.76
CA LEU A 244 22.85 -7.75 -1.28
C LEU A 244 22.05 -7.98 -2.57
N ALA A 245 22.74 -8.15 -3.69
CA ALA A 245 22.13 -8.56 -4.96
C ALA A 245 22.37 -10.06 -5.16
N THR A 246 21.31 -10.87 -5.11
CA THR A 246 21.41 -12.33 -5.23
C THR A 246 20.35 -12.88 -6.17
N THR A 247 20.69 -13.94 -6.89
CA THR A 247 19.78 -14.68 -7.79
C THR A 247 19.12 -15.88 -7.10
N LYS A 248 19.49 -16.18 -5.84
CA LYS A 248 18.94 -17.30 -5.05
C LYS A 248 17.45 -17.13 -4.77
N HIS A 249 16.98 -15.88 -4.63
CA HIS A 249 15.63 -15.56 -4.22
C HIS A 249 14.97 -14.59 -5.19
N VAL A 250 13.71 -14.85 -5.49
CA VAL A 250 12.87 -13.98 -6.32
C VAL A 250 11.74 -13.44 -5.46
N ARG A 251 11.64 -12.10 -5.37
CA ARG A 251 10.56 -11.44 -4.62
C ARG A 251 9.20 -11.60 -5.29
N ALA A 252 9.16 -11.41 -6.61
CA ALA A 252 7.95 -11.47 -7.40
C ALA A 252 8.29 -11.74 -8.87
N ALA A 253 7.32 -12.28 -9.61
CA ALA A 253 7.43 -12.59 -11.03
C ALA A 253 6.17 -12.12 -11.79
N PRO A 254 6.26 -11.89 -13.11
CA PRO A 254 5.12 -11.62 -13.97
C PRO A 254 4.01 -12.66 -13.80
N GLY A 255 2.75 -12.22 -13.84
CA GLY A 255 1.57 -13.05 -13.54
C GLY A 255 1.32 -13.27 -12.04
N GLY A 256 2.32 -13.04 -11.19
CA GLY A 256 2.21 -13.13 -9.74
C GLY A 256 1.47 -11.96 -9.09
N ILE A 257 1.73 -11.77 -7.79
CA ILE A 257 1.01 -10.82 -6.93
C ILE A 257 1.87 -9.66 -6.42
N GLY A 258 3.11 -9.50 -6.90
CA GLY A 258 4.04 -8.47 -6.39
C GLY A 258 3.59 -7.01 -6.57
N SER A 259 2.67 -6.75 -7.50
CA SER A 259 2.08 -5.43 -7.74
C SER A 259 0.93 -5.04 -6.82
N TYR A 260 0.58 -5.92 -5.88
CA TYR A 260 -0.47 -5.74 -4.89
C TYR A 260 0.14 -5.72 -3.48
N LYS A 261 -0.44 -4.95 -2.57
CA LYS A 261 0.11 -4.79 -1.21
C LYS A 261 -0.41 -5.87 -0.25
N LEU A 262 -0.26 -7.13 -0.67
CA LEU A 262 -0.71 -8.31 0.05
C LEU A 262 0.29 -8.74 1.12
N ALA A 263 -0.19 -9.21 2.26
CA ALA A 263 0.65 -9.75 3.34
C ALA A 263 1.57 -10.89 2.85
N ALA A 264 1.05 -11.74 1.94
CA ALA A 264 1.77 -12.86 1.34
C ALA A 264 3.06 -12.46 0.60
N ASN A 265 3.19 -11.21 0.13
CA ASN A 265 4.39 -10.74 -0.57
C ASN A 265 5.57 -10.41 0.35
N TYR A 266 5.37 -10.42 1.68
CA TYR A 266 6.37 -9.95 2.64
C TYR A 266 6.99 -11.10 3.43
N ALA A 267 6.19 -12.08 3.89
CA ALA A 267 6.70 -13.18 4.71
C ALA A 267 7.83 -13.99 4.02
N PRO A 268 7.76 -14.34 2.71
CA PRO A 268 8.85 -15.04 2.03
C PRO A 268 10.15 -14.23 1.93
N GLY A 269 10.09 -12.90 2.08
CA GLY A 269 11.26 -12.03 2.05
C GLY A 269 12.09 -12.02 3.35
N ILE A 270 11.60 -12.66 4.43
CA ILE A 270 12.26 -12.64 5.74
C ILE A 270 13.58 -13.42 5.73
N ILE A 271 13.59 -14.65 5.20
CA ILE A 271 14.83 -15.46 5.11
C ILE A 271 15.88 -14.76 4.24
N PRO A 272 15.57 -14.27 3.02
CA PRO A 272 16.52 -13.48 2.24
C PRO A 272 17.05 -12.25 2.99
N GLN A 273 16.21 -11.56 3.78
CA GLN A 273 16.64 -10.42 4.57
C GLN A 273 17.57 -10.79 5.72
N LEU A 274 17.35 -11.96 6.34
CA LEU A 274 18.25 -12.50 7.37
C LEU A 274 19.60 -12.88 6.77
N GLU A 275 19.61 -13.57 5.63
CA GLU A 275 20.83 -13.93 4.89
C GLU A 275 21.65 -12.67 4.53
N ALA A 276 20.99 -11.64 3.97
CA ALA A 276 21.64 -10.36 3.69
C ALA A 276 22.27 -9.73 4.95
N ALA A 277 21.56 -9.74 6.08
CA ALA A 277 22.07 -9.20 7.33
C ALA A 277 23.27 -10.00 7.88
N MET A 278 23.26 -11.33 7.77
CA MET A 278 24.37 -12.20 8.17
C MET A 278 25.64 -11.93 7.35
N GLU A 279 25.50 -11.49 6.11
CA GLU A 279 26.60 -11.08 5.23
C GLU A 279 27.00 -9.60 5.40
N GLY A 280 26.36 -8.86 6.31
CA GLY A 280 26.67 -7.45 6.60
C GLY A 280 25.96 -6.43 5.69
N TYR A 281 24.98 -6.86 4.90
CA TYR A 281 24.15 -5.98 4.07
C TYR A 281 22.89 -5.54 4.81
N ALA A 282 22.44 -4.31 4.54
CA ALA A 282 21.27 -3.75 5.22
C ALA A 282 19.94 -4.20 4.60
N GLN A 283 19.90 -4.40 3.28
CA GLN A 283 18.71 -4.75 2.51
C GLN A 283 19.06 -5.62 1.29
N ASN A 284 18.05 -6.31 0.76
CA ASN A 284 18.16 -6.98 -0.54
C ASN A 284 17.95 -6.02 -1.70
N LEU A 285 18.76 -6.15 -2.75
CA LEU A 285 18.45 -5.68 -4.10
C LEU A 285 17.84 -6.84 -4.88
N TRP A 286 16.54 -6.79 -5.09
CA TRP A 286 15.80 -7.88 -5.72
C TRP A 286 16.07 -7.94 -7.22
N LEU A 287 16.51 -9.11 -7.68
CA LEU A 287 16.77 -9.40 -9.09
C LEU A 287 15.66 -10.28 -9.67
N TRP A 288 15.40 -10.14 -10.97
CA TRP A 288 14.46 -11.01 -11.68
C TRP A 288 14.96 -11.35 -13.10
N GLY A 289 14.63 -12.56 -13.56
CA GLY A 289 14.91 -13.04 -14.92
C GLY A 289 16.39 -13.32 -15.20
N GLU A 290 16.66 -13.90 -16.38
CA GLU A 290 18.02 -14.28 -16.82
C GLU A 290 18.95 -13.07 -16.95
N ALA A 291 18.40 -11.91 -17.29
CA ALA A 291 19.15 -10.66 -17.42
C ALA A 291 19.43 -9.98 -16.06
N HIS A 292 18.99 -10.57 -14.95
CA HIS A 292 19.13 -10.02 -13.59
C HIS A 292 18.59 -8.59 -13.48
N GLU A 293 17.39 -8.37 -13.99
CA GLU A 293 16.73 -7.07 -13.96
C GLU A 293 16.58 -6.60 -12.51
N LEU A 294 17.01 -5.37 -12.24
CA LEU A 294 16.87 -4.76 -10.91
C LEU A 294 15.39 -4.45 -10.66
N THR A 295 14.83 -4.86 -9.53
CA THR A 295 13.40 -4.68 -9.25
C THR A 295 13.10 -3.71 -8.09
N GLU A 296 13.38 -4.11 -6.87
CA GLU A 296 13.09 -3.33 -5.65
C GLU A 296 14.29 -3.40 -4.71
N VAL A 297 14.38 -2.46 -3.77
CA VAL A 297 15.35 -2.49 -2.66
C VAL A 297 14.58 -2.79 -1.38
N GLY A 298 14.65 -4.02 -0.89
CA GLY A 298 13.87 -4.46 0.26
C GLY A 298 12.37 -4.31 0.01
N THR A 299 11.73 -3.39 0.73
CA THR A 299 10.31 -3.03 0.54
C THR A 299 10.12 -1.64 -0.08
N MET A 300 11.13 -1.15 -0.81
CA MET A 300 11.17 0.18 -1.44
C MET A 300 11.35 0.06 -2.95
N ASN A 301 10.80 1.02 -3.68
CA ASN A 301 11.10 1.15 -5.10
C ASN A 301 12.56 1.57 -5.32
N LEU A 302 13.13 1.12 -6.45
CA LEU A 302 14.47 1.50 -6.89
C LEU A 302 14.40 2.63 -7.93
N PHE A 303 15.22 3.66 -7.72
CA PHE A 303 15.50 4.71 -8.69
C PHE A 303 17.00 4.78 -8.94
N VAL A 304 17.39 5.03 -10.19
CA VAL A 304 18.80 5.14 -10.58
C VAL A 304 19.01 6.49 -11.26
N VAL A 305 20.00 7.25 -10.79
CA VAL A 305 20.44 8.50 -11.43
C VAL A 305 21.79 8.25 -12.05
N LEU A 306 21.87 8.36 -13.38
CA LEU A 306 23.11 8.19 -14.14
C LEU A 306 23.47 9.49 -14.86
N LYS A 307 24.75 9.67 -15.16
CA LYS A 307 25.18 10.73 -16.05
C LYS A 307 24.82 10.34 -17.49
N GLY A 308 24.07 11.19 -18.17
CA GLY A 308 23.73 11.09 -19.57
C GLY A 308 24.95 11.32 -20.47
N GLU A 309 24.83 10.91 -21.73
CA GLU A 309 25.90 11.08 -22.73
C GLU A 309 26.21 12.57 -22.99
N ASP A 310 25.23 13.45 -22.83
CA ASP A 310 25.35 14.91 -22.90
C ASP A 310 25.96 15.54 -21.64
N GLY A 311 26.29 14.73 -20.63
CA GLY A 311 26.78 15.17 -19.34
C GLY A 311 25.70 15.60 -18.35
N GLY A 312 24.42 15.56 -18.73
CA GLY A 312 23.28 15.82 -17.85
C GLY A 312 23.00 14.66 -16.88
N ALA A 313 22.06 14.84 -15.95
CA ALA A 313 21.58 13.77 -15.09
C ALA A 313 20.32 13.12 -15.68
N CYS A 314 20.37 11.82 -15.92
CA CYS A 314 19.23 11.02 -16.36
C CYS A 314 18.64 10.26 -15.17
N PHE A 315 17.36 10.53 -14.88
CA PHE A 315 16.61 9.85 -13.82
C PHE A 315 15.84 8.66 -14.40
N PHE A 316 16.23 7.45 -13.99
CA PHE A 316 15.57 6.22 -14.39
C PHE A 316 14.72 5.71 -13.22
N ALA A 317 13.41 5.80 -13.39
CA ALA A 317 12.49 4.92 -12.69
C ALA A 317 12.38 3.65 -13.53
N LEU A 318 12.69 2.50 -12.95
CA LEU A 318 12.51 1.24 -13.63
C LEU A 318 11.01 1.06 -13.95
N SER A 319 10.71 0.59 -15.16
CA SER A 319 9.33 0.36 -15.61
C SER A 319 8.56 -0.46 -14.58
N VAL A 320 7.27 -0.15 -14.43
CA VAL A 320 6.33 -0.92 -13.59
C VAL A 320 6.08 -2.26 -14.28
N ALA A 321 7.09 -3.15 -14.24
CA ALA A 321 6.91 -4.53 -14.63
C ALA A 321 5.80 -5.13 -13.75
N PRO A 322 4.97 -6.07 -14.25
CA PRO A 322 3.81 -6.61 -13.54
C PRO A 322 4.12 -7.23 -12.17
N ALA A 323 5.40 -7.43 -11.85
CA ALA A 323 5.93 -7.94 -10.60
C ALA A 323 6.20 -6.87 -9.51
N ARG A 324 6.02 -5.56 -9.76
CA ARG A 324 6.40 -4.50 -8.80
C ARG A 324 5.23 -3.78 -8.17
N LEU A 325 5.39 -3.41 -6.91
CA LEU A 325 4.40 -2.61 -6.19
C LEU A 325 4.44 -1.14 -6.65
N PRO A 326 3.34 -0.57 -7.18
CA PRO A 326 3.28 0.86 -7.45
C PRO A 326 3.32 1.63 -6.12
N THR A 327 4.34 2.47 -5.93
CA THR A 327 4.59 3.15 -4.65
C THR A 327 4.11 4.59 -4.68
N ILE A 328 3.68 5.06 -3.51
CA ILE A 328 3.37 6.46 -3.21
C ILE A 328 4.42 6.86 -2.17
N SER A 329 5.45 7.57 -2.58
CA SER A 329 6.51 8.05 -1.69
C SER A 329 6.31 9.54 -1.40
N CYS A 330 6.35 9.89 -0.12
CA CYS A 330 6.41 11.26 0.40
C CYS A 330 7.85 11.71 0.59
#